data_AF-A0A352A987-F1
#
_entry.id   AF-A0A352A987-F1
#
_cell.length_a   1.000
_cell.length_b   1.000
_cell.length_c   1.000
_cell.angle_alpha   90.00
_cell.angle_beta   90.00
_cell.angle_gamma   90.00
#
_symmetry.space_group_name_H-M   'P 1'
#
loop_
_entity.id
_entity.type
_entity.pdbx_description
1 polymer ?
#
loop_
_entity_poly.entity_id
_entity_poly.type
_entity_poly.pdbx_seq_one_letter_code
_entity_poly.pdbx_strand_id
1 'polypeptide(L)'
;MNFTSEIALKYEIDFIDMMFGGKEKDIIDRGTDWCADMARVGCILLQCNNIPARIVHLANITKAYNGHVVCEAFLDGGYAMCDFIYGVFGYDDIPLSSWQMKLNRELVTKCYLRDYTDYSPKYDFEGLFSEIAINEYNIVNEKNNYTESKPNSYYIRLI
;
A
#
# COMPACT_ATOMS: atom_id res chain seq x y z
N MET A 1 3.44 2.27 -12.02
CA MET A 1 2.60 1.40 -11.16
C MET A 1 1.17 1.26 -11.68
N ASN A 2 0.92 1.60 -12.95
CA ASN A 2 -0.45 1.65 -13.52
C ASN A 2 -1.19 0.32 -13.45
N PHE A 3 -0.50 -0.80 -13.62
CA PHE A 3 -1.13 -2.13 -13.55
C PHE A 3 -1.91 -2.34 -12.24
N THR A 4 -1.31 -2.05 -11.08
CA THR A 4 -1.96 -2.26 -9.79
C THR A 4 -2.98 -1.18 -9.47
N SER A 5 -2.70 0.09 -9.77
CA SER A 5 -3.62 1.18 -9.50
C SER A 5 -4.89 1.09 -10.37
N GLU A 6 -4.77 0.56 -11.60
CA GLU A 6 -5.93 0.28 -12.45
C GLU A 6 -6.81 -0.86 -11.92
N ILE A 7 -6.22 -1.86 -11.24
CA ILE A 7 -6.99 -2.91 -10.56
C ILE A 7 -7.84 -2.28 -9.45
N ALA A 8 -7.22 -1.46 -8.59
CA ALA A 8 -7.90 -0.79 -7.50
C ALA A 8 -8.99 0.18 -8.00
N LEU A 9 -8.68 0.98 -9.03
CA LEU A 9 -9.60 1.97 -9.60
C LEU A 9 -10.87 1.35 -10.20
N LYS A 10 -10.77 0.14 -10.76
CA LYS A 10 -11.89 -0.56 -11.41
C LYS A 10 -12.65 -1.49 -10.43
N TYR A 11 -12.26 -1.53 -9.16
CA TYR A 11 -12.87 -2.41 -8.18
C TYR A 11 -14.14 -1.78 -7.61
N GLU A 12 -15.29 -2.41 -7.86
CA GLU A 12 -16.63 -1.88 -7.51
C GLU A 12 -17.43 -2.85 -6.61
N ILE A 13 -16.75 -3.71 -5.84
CA ILE A 13 -17.42 -4.65 -4.95
C ILE A 13 -17.65 -4.00 -3.59
N ASP A 14 -18.89 -4.08 -3.10
CA ASP A 14 -19.26 -3.59 -1.78
C ASP A 14 -18.44 -4.24 -0.67
N PHE A 15 -18.12 -3.47 0.38
CA PHE A 15 -17.26 -3.93 1.47
C PHE A 15 -17.71 -5.27 2.05
N ILE A 16 -19.03 -5.48 2.23
CA ILE A 16 -19.60 -6.70 2.82
C ILE A 16 -19.29 -7.98 2.01
N ASP A 17 -19.08 -7.82 0.71
CA ASP A 17 -18.82 -8.91 -0.24
C ASP A 17 -17.33 -9.07 -0.57
N MET A 18 -16.47 -8.20 -0.03
CA MET A 18 -15.02 -8.27 -0.26
C MET A 18 -14.41 -9.55 0.32
N MET A 19 -13.35 -10.00 -0.36
CA MET A 19 -12.47 -11.07 0.08
C MET A 19 -11.06 -10.53 0.30
N PHE A 20 -10.47 -10.84 1.45
CA PHE A 20 -9.12 -10.40 1.82
C PHE A 20 -8.17 -11.58 1.92
N GLY A 21 -6.89 -11.37 1.61
CA GLY A 21 -5.87 -12.41 1.70
C GLY A 21 -5.80 -13.30 0.46
N GLY A 22 -5.49 -14.59 0.64
CA GLY A 22 -5.18 -15.49 -0.47
C GLY A 22 -3.75 -15.30 -1.00
N LYS A 23 -3.39 -16.04 -2.06
CA LYS A 23 -2.10 -15.85 -2.75
C LYS A 23 -2.16 -14.64 -3.66
N GLU A 24 -1.01 -14.06 -3.98
CA GLU A 24 -0.90 -12.85 -4.80
C GLU A 24 -1.50 -13.04 -6.19
N LYS A 25 -1.40 -14.25 -6.76
CA LYS A 25 -2.08 -14.57 -8.01
C LYS A 25 -3.59 -14.48 -7.88
N ASP A 26 -4.15 -15.03 -6.81
CA ASP A 26 -5.60 -14.98 -6.55
C ASP A 26 -6.06 -13.54 -6.28
N ILE A 27 -5.22 -12.71 -5.64
CA ILE A 27 -5.44 -11.27 -5.46
C ILE A 27 -5.54 -10.55 -6.80
N ILE A 28 -4.58 -10.79 -7.70
CA ILE A 28 -4.58 -10.21 -9.05
C ILE A 28 -5.83 -10.65 -9.82
N ASP A 29 -6.14 -11.95 -9.81
CA ASP A 29 -7.23 -12.52 -10.60
C ASP A 29 -8.61 -12.03 -10.11
N ARG A 30 -8.80 -11.82 -8.80
CA ARG A 30 -10.06 -11.27 -8.24
C ARG A 30 -10.15 -9.74 -8.32
N GLY A 31 -9.02 -9.04 -8.31
CA GLY A 31 -8.92 -7.60 -8.12
C GLY A 31 -9.31 -7.14 -6.72
N THR A 32 -8.78 -6.00 -6.26
CA THR A 32 -9.14 -5.40 -4.96
C THR A 32 -8.63 -3.97 -4.86
N ASP A 33 -9.32 -3.15 -4.07
CA ASP A 33 -8.85 -1.85 -3.59
C ASP A 33 -8.30 -1.93 -2.14
N TRP A 34 -8.20 -3.13 -1.57
CA TRP A 34 -7.67 -3.30 -0.22
C TRP A 34 -6.15 -3.13 -0.17
N CYS A 35 -5.69 -2.09 0.51
CA CYS A 35 -4.28 -1.69 0.52
C CYS A 35 -3.30 -2.80 0.91
N ALA A 36 -3.64 -3.64 1.91
CA ALA A 36 -2.75 -4.71 2.36
C ALA A 36 -2.56 -5.80 1.30
N ASP A 37 -3.61 -6.14 0.55
CA ASP A 37 -3.52 -7.11 -0.53
C ASP A 37 -2.74 -6.53 -1.72
N MET A 38 -2.99 -5.27 -2.08
CA MET A 38 -2.26 -4.61 -3.16
C MET A 38 -0.79 -4.35 -2.83
N ALA A 39 -0.45 -4.05 -1.58
CA ALA A 39 0.94 -3.96 -1.13
C ALA A 39 1.65 -5.32 -1.25
N ARG A 40 1.00 -6.44 -0.89
CA ARG A 40 1.56 -7.78 -1.09
C ARG A 40 1.83 -8.08 -2.56
N VAL A 41 0.85 -7.80 -3.42
CA VAL A 41 0.99 -7.96 -4.89
C VAL A 41 2.16 -7.12 -5.42
N GLY A 42 2.20 -5.83 -5.08
CA GLY A 42 3.24 -4.93 -5.54
C GLY A 42 4.64 -5.32 -5.06
N CYS A 43 4.77 -5.72 -3.79
CA CYS A 43 6.01 -6.24 -3.22
C CYS A 43 6.53 -7.46 -4.01
N ILE A 44 5.64 -8.39 -4.36
CA ILE A 44 6.00 -9.59 -5.12
C ILE A 44 6.38 -9.29 -6.56
N LEU A 45 5.66 -8.38 -7.23
CA LEU A 45 6.01 -7.96 -8.58
C LEU A 45 7.41 -7.35 -8.61
N LEU A 46 7.78 -6.57 -7.60
CA LEU A 46 9.14 -6.03 -7.45
C LEU A 46 10.18 -7.14 -7.21
N GLN A 47 9.92 -8.06 -6.27
CA GLN A 47 10.83 -9.16 -5.95
C GLN A 47 11.06 -10.11 -7.13
N CYS A 48 10.01 -10.40 -7.92
CA CYS A 48 10.12 -11.18 -9.16
C CYS A 48 11.01 -10.50 -10.21
N ASN A 49 11.18 -9.18 -10.13
CA ASN A 49 12.08 -8.40 -10.98
C ASN A 49 13.44 -8.12 -10.32
N ASN A 50 13.81 -8.87 -9.28
CA ASN A 50 15.05 -8.72 -8.51
C ASN A 50 15.21 -7.35 -7.85
N ILE A 51 14.11 -6.65 -7.55
CA ILE A 51 14.12 -5.41 -6.79
C ILE A 51 13.78 -5.76 -5.33
N PRO A 52 14.70 -5.56 -4.37
CA PRO A 52 14.39 -5.78 -2.96
C PRO A 52 13.24 -4.86 -2.54
N ALA A 53 12.23 -5.43 -1.91
CA ALA A 53 11.06 -4.70 -1.48
C ALA A 53 10.53 -5.23 -0.15
N ARG A 54 9.92 -4.33 0.64
CA ARG A 54 9.31 -4.63 1.94
C ARG A 54 7.98 -3.91 2.10
N ILE A 55 7.11 -4.43 2.96
CA ILE A 55 5.83 -3.81 3.26
C ILE A 55 6.02 -2.75 4.35
N VAL A 56 5.30 -1.65 4.24
CA VAL A 56 5.25 -0.60 5.25
C VAL A 56 3.80 -0.33 5.64
N HIS A 57 3.54 -0.44 6.94
CA HIS A 57 2.28 -0.07 7.56
C HIS A 57 2.35 1.40 7.97
N LEU A 58 1.35 2.17 7.56
CA LEU A 58 1.18 3.58 7.86
C LEU A 58 -0.01 3.74 8.81
N ALA A 59 0.10 4.61 9.80
CA ALA A 59 -0.97 4.87 10.74
C ALA A 59 -1.07 6.36 11.08
N ASN A 60 -2.27 6.91 10.98
CA ASN A 60 -2.59 8.22 11.52
C ASN A 60 -3.02 8.08 12.98
N ILE A 61 -2.11 8.36 13.91
CA ILE A 61 -2.35 8.22 15.35
C ILE A 61 -3.33 9.24 15.92
N THR A 62 -3.83 10.19 15.11
CA THR A 62 -4.82 11.19 15.53
C THR A 62 -6.25 10.84 15.10
N LYS A 63 -6.44 9.79 14.28
CA LYS A 63 -7.74 9.36 13.75
C LYS A 63 -7.95 7.87 13.99
N ALA A 64 -9.11 7.51 14.53
CA ALA A 64 -9.47 6.11 14.71
C ALA A 64 -9.65 5.40 13.36
N TYR A 65 -9.20 4.14 13.27
CA TYR A 65 -9.31 3.29 12.07
C TYR A 65 -8.73 3.91 10.79
N ASN A 66 -7.72 4.76 10.93
CA ASN A 66 -7.08 5.41 9.80
C ASN A 66 -5.64 4.91 9.65
N GLY A 67 -5.49 3.94 8.75
CA GLY A 67 -4.20 3.36 8.40
C GLY A 67 -4.19 2.99 6.93
N HIS A 68 -3.00 2.73 6.42
CA HIS A 68 -2.76 2.36 5.03
C HIS A 68 -1.56 1.42 4.96
N VAL A 69 -1.47 0.65 3.88
CA VAL A 69 -0.35 -0.27 3.66
C VAL A 69 0.24 0.02 2.30
N VAL A 70 1.54 0.30 2.28
CA VAL A 70 2.33 0.58 1.09
C VAL A 70 3.55 -0.34 1.06
N CYS A 71 4.43 -0.16 0.09
CA CYS A 71 5.74 -0.81 0.09
C CYS A 71 6.87 0.21 0.07
N GLU A 72 8.07 -0.29 0.31
CA GLU A 72 9.30 0.38 -0.11
C GLU A 72 10.09 -0.53 -1.02
N ALA A 73 10.60 0.03 -2.12
CA ALA A 73 11.50 -0.63 -3.05
C ALA A 73 12.92 -0.09 -2.87
N PHE A 74 13.94 -0.94 -2.86
CA PHE A 74 15.34 -0.52 -2.80
C PHE A 74 15.89 -0.33 -4.22
N LEU A 75 16.17 0.91 -4.60
CA LEU A 75 16.75 1.30 -5.89
C LEU A 75 17.67 2.50 -5.71
N ASP A 76 18.63 2.71 -6.62
CA ASP A 76 19.56 3.85 -6.58
C ASP A 76 20.25 4.09 -5.22
N GLY A 77 20.49 3.03 -4.45
CA GLY A 77 21.14 3.08 -3.14
C GLY A 77 20.23 3.49 -1.97
N GLY A 78 18.92 3.63 -2.18
CA GLY A 78 17.95 4.02 -1.14
C GLY A 78 16.59 3.31 -1.27
N TYR A 79 15.74 3.50 -0.26
CA TYR A 79 14.35 3.04 -0.30
C TYR A 79 13.43 4.12 -0.88
N ALA A 80 12.56 3.73 -1.82
CA ALA A 80 11.49 4.55 -2.37
C ALA A 80 10.12 3.99 -1.95
N MET A 81 9.27 4.83 -1.37
CA MET A 81 7.88 4.48 -1.07
C MET A 81 7.12 4.13 -2.36
N CYS A 82 6.30 3.10 -2.33
CA CYS A 82 5.46 2.66 -3.45
C CYS A 82 4.03 2.45 -2.96
N ASP A 83 3.11 3.33 -3.35
CA ASP A 83 1.69 3.17 -3.12
C ASP A 83 1.03 2.55 -4.35
N PHE A 84 0.74 1.27 -4.27
CA PHE A 84 0.17 0.51 -5.38
C PHE A 84 -1.34 0.72 -5.57
N ILE A 85 -2.04 1.29 -4.59
CA ILE A 85 -3.46 1.69 -4.72
C ILE A 85 -3.55 2.94 -5.58
N TYR A 86 -2.79 3.97 -5.22
CA TYR A 86 -2.89 5.29 -5.89
C TYR A 86 -1.85 5.49 -7.00
N GLY A 87 -0.96 4.52 -7.21
CA GLY A 87 0.08 4.58 -8.23
C GLY A 87 1.21 5.57 -7.92
N VAL A 88 1.44 5.89 -6.64
CA VAL A 88 2.39 6.93 -6.21
C VAL A 88 3.77 6.36 -5.91
N PHE A 89 4.81 7.04 -6.41
CA PHE A 89 6.21 6.66 -6.22
C PHE A 89 6.99 7.72 -5.42
N GLY A 90 7.61 7.34 -4.32
CA GLY A 90 8.48 8.18 -3.52
C GLY A 90 9.83 8.38 -4.19
N TYR A 91 9.94 9.35 -5.10
CA TYR A 91 11.20 9.68 -5.79
C TYR A 91 11.27 11.17 -6.09
N ASP A 92 12.41 11.81 -5.87
CA ASP A 92 12.65 13.23 -6.16
C ASP A 92 14.15 13.45 -6.32
N ASP A 93 14.66 13.22 -7.53
CA ASP A 93 16.08 13.01 -7.86
C ASP A 93 16.77 11.84 -7.14
N ILE A 94 16.28 11.48 -5.96
CA ILE A 94 16.68 10.36 -5.13
C ILE A 94 15.44 9.60 -4.62
N PRO A 95 15.57 8.31 -4.27
CA PRO A 95 14.54 7.57 -3.55
C PRO A 95 14.11 8.27 -2.25
N LEU A 96 12.80 8.34 -2.03
CA LEU A 96 12.20 8.88 -0.81
C LEU A 96 11.51 7.76 -0.02
N SER A 97 12.09 7.40 1.11
CA SER A 97 11.56 6.41 2.04
C SER A 97 10.36 6.94 2.83
N SER A 98 9.53 6.03 3.33
CA SER A 98 8.44 6.32 4.26
C SER A 98 8.95 6.96 5.56
N TRP A 99 10.20 6.66 5.97
CA TRP A 99 10.85 7.33 7.10
C TRP A 99 11.13 8.81 6.81
N GLN A 100 11.70 9.12 5.63
CA GLN A 100 11.91 10.51 5.22
C GLN A 100 10.57 11.26 5.10
N MET A 101 9.54 10.61 4.55
CA MET A 101 8.19 11.15 4.46
C MET A 101 7.53 11.37 5.84
N LYS A 102 7.80 10.52 6.83
CA LYS A 102 7.38 10.74 8.23
C LYS A 102 8.05 11.98 8.84
N LEU A 103 9.36 12.17 8.60
CA LEU A 103 10.11 13.31 9.11
C LEU A 103 9.77 14.62 8.39
N ASN A 104 9.47 14.55 7.10
CA ASN A 104 9.04 15.69 6.28
C ASN A 104 7.83 15.31 5.43
N ARG A 105 6.64 15.60 5.97
CA ARG A 105 5.35 15.23 5.35
C ARG A 105 5.04 16.00 4.07
N GLU A 106 5.67 17.14 3.81
CA GLU A 106 5.52 17.85 2.54
C GLU A 106 5.98 16.99 1.35
N LEU A 107 6.92 16.06 1.58
CA LEU A 107 7.34 15.08 0.57
C LEU A 107 6.21 14.14 0.16
N VAL A 108 5.30 13.81 1.09
CA VAL A 108 4.09 13.01 0.78
C VAL A 108 3.22 13.79 -0.19
N THR A 109 2.86 15.02 0.17
CA THR A 109 2.04 15.88 -0.71
C THR A 109 2.70 16.10 -2.06
N LYS A 110 4.02 16.32 -2.10
CA LYS A 110 4.77 16.45 -3.35
C LYS A 110 4.62 15.21 -4.25
N CYS A 111 4.76 14.00 -3.70
CA CYS A 111 4.67 12.77 -4.49
C CYS A 111 3.22 12.47 -4.93
N TYR A 112 2.25 12.59 -4.00
CA TYR A 112 0.85 12.31 -4.33
C TYR A 112 0.28 13.34 -5.31
N LEU A 113 0.62 14.63 -5.19
CA LEU A 113 0.19 15.65 -6.15
C LEU A 113 0.76 15.40 -7.55
N ARG A 114 1.97 14.83 -7.64
CA ARG A 114 2.61 14.52 -8.92
C ARG A 114 1.98 13.30 -9.59
N ASP A 115 1.72 12.23 -8.84
CA ASP A 115 1.39 10.93 -9.41
C ASP A 115 -0.10 10.58 -9.38
N TYR A 116 -0.84 11.10 -8.40
CA TYR A 116 -2.25 10.77 -8.19
C TYR A 116 -3.15 11.92 -8.66
N THR A 117 -3.77 11.75 -9.82
CA THR A 117 -4.56 12.81 -10.49
C THR A 117 -5.75 13.30 -9.65
N ASP A 118 -6.34 12.42 -8.85
CA ASP A 118 -7.49 12.73 -8.00
C ASP A 118 -7.05 13.17 -6.59
N TYR A 119 -5.78 13.57 -6.42
CA TYR A 119 -5.30 14.09 -5.15
C TYR A 119 -6.17 15.25 -4.65
N SER A 120 -6.57 15.14 -3.39
CA SER A 120 -7.25 16.19 -2.67
C SER A 120 -6.65 16.32 -1.28
N PRO A 121 -6.38 17.54 -0.79
CA PRO A 121 -5.97 17.76 0.60
C PRO A 121 -6.97 17.19 1.62
N LYS A 122 -8.22 16.95 1.23
CA LYS A 122 -9.25 16.33 2.08
C LYS A 122 -8.92 14.88 2.48
N TYR A 123 -8.14 14.16 1.68
CA TYR A 123 -7.78 12.77 1.96
C TYR A 123 -6.70 12.63 3.05
N ASP A 124 -6.01 13.73 3.41
CA ASP A 124 -5.03 13.77 4.50
C ASP A 124 -3.98 12.63 4.41
N PHE A 125 -3.39 12.44 3.22
CA PHE A 125 -2.34 11.44 3.01
C PHE A 125 -1.14 11.67 3.93
N GLU A 126 -0.79 12.94 4.20
CA GLU A 126 0.27 13.29 5.15
C GLU A 126 0.04 12.70 6.54
N GLY A 127 -1.21 12.73 7.01
CA GLY A 127 -1.60 12.16 8.30
C GLY A 127 -1.29 10.68 8.43
N LEU A 128 -1.36 9.90 7.34
CA LEU A 128 -1.03 8.46 7.34
C LEU A 128 0.43 8.20 7.70
N PHE A 129 1.34 9.10 7.34
CA PHE A 129 2.77 9.00 7.67
C PHE A 129 3.08 9.52 9.09
N SER A 130 2.07 9.58 9.98
CA SER A 130 2.30 9.95 11.37
C SER A 130 3.18 8.93 12.08
N GLU A 131 2.87 7.65 11.94
CA GLU A 131 3.73 6.55 12.38
C GLU A 131 3.86 5.49 11.30
N ILE A 132 5.01 4.81 11.29
CA ILE A 132 5.32 3.77 10.32
C ILE A 132 5.85 2.52 11.01
N ALA A 133 5.54 1.36 10.44
CA ALA A 133 6.13 0.09 10.84
C ALA A 133 6.52 -0.71 9.59
N ILE A 134 7.69 -1.34 9.63
CA ILE A 134 8.21 -2.16 8.54
C ILE A 134 7.85 -3.62 8.78
N ASN A 135 7.40 -4.30 7.72
CA ASN A 135 7.16 -5.72 7.69
C ASN A 135 7.96 -6.35 6.55
N GLU A 136 8.98 -7.12 6.90
CA GLU A 136 9.77 -7.88 5.92
C GLU A 136 8.91 -9.00 5.34
N TYR A 137 8.63 -8.92 4.05
CA TYR A 137 7.78 -9.89 3.36
C TYR A 137 8.57 -10.64 2.31
N ASN A 138 8.73 -11.95 2.49
CA ASN A 138 9.39 -12.83 1.52
C ASN A 138 8.39 -13.88 1.03
N ILE A 139 8.07 -13.87 -0.26
CA ILE A 139 7.03 -14.75 -0.81
C ILE A 139 7.36 -16.23 -0.73
N VAL A 140 8.65 -16.60 -0.87
CA VAL A 140 9.06 -18.00 -0.85
C VAL A 140 9.17 -18.57 0.57
N ASN A 141 8.85 -17.78 1.59
CA ASN A 141 8.79 -18.25 2.95
C ASN A 141 7.62 -19.22 3.13
N GLU A 142 7.93 -20.50 3.34
CA GLU A 142 6.96 -21.58 3.55
C GLU A 142 6.04 -21.36 4.77
N LYS A 143 6.40 -20.44 5.67
CA LYS A 143 5.58 -20.08 6.85
C LYS A 143 4.51 -19.03 6.56
N ASN A 144 4.46 -18.49 5.34
CA ASN A 144 3.44 -17.52 4.97
C ASN A 144 2.04 -18.13 5.09
N ASN A 145 1.13 -17.39 5.72
CA ASN A 145 -0.27 -17.78 5.81
C ASN A 145 -1.08 -17.05 4.73
N TYR A 146 -1.68 -17.83 3.83
CA TYR A 146 -2.51 -17.34 2.73
C TYR A 146 -4.01 -17.54 2.98
N THR A 147 -4.44 -17.67 4.24
CA THR A 147 -5.86 -17.74 4.58
C THR A 147 -6.62 -16.57 3.98
N GLU A 148 -7.69 -16.90 3.25
CA GLU A 148 -8.68 -15.93 2.82
C GLU A 148 -9.67 -15.63 3.94
N SER A 149 -10.14 -14.39 3.99
CA SER A 149 -11.14 -13.96 4.98
C SER A 149 -12.15 -12.99 4.37
N LYS A 150 -13.22 -12.75 5.12
CA LYS A 150 -14.28 -11.78 4.81
C LYS A 150 -14.33 -10.72 5.90
N PRO A 151 -15.00 -9.58 5.65
CA PRO A 151 -15.30 -8.63 6.71
C PRO A 151 -15.92 -9.32 7.92
N ASN A 152 -15.36 -9.05 9.10
CA ASN A 152 -15.88 -9.62 10.32
C ASN A 152 -17.07 -8.78 10.83
N SER A 153 -17.82 -9.35 11.78
CA SER A 153 -19.01 -8.71 12.36
C SER A 153 -18.73 -7.41 13.11
N TYR A 154 -17.47 -7.16 13.51
CA TYR A 154 -17.07 -5.91 14.15
C TYR A 154 -17.03 -4.78 13.12
N TYR A 155 -16.32 -4.97 12.01
CA TYR A 155 -16.21 -3.94 10.95
C TYR A 155 -17.54 -3.70 10.24
N ILE A 156 -18.36 -4.75 10.03
CA ILE A 156 -19.70 -4.61 9.44
C ILE A 156 -20.62 -3.72 10.29
N ARG A 157 -20.40 -3.59 11.60
CA ARG A 157 -21.21 -2.71 12.47
C ARG A 157 -20.79 -1.24 12.45
N LEU A 158 -19.66 -0.91 11.81
CA LEU A 158 -19.11 0.45 11.75
C LEU A 158 -19.53 1.20 10.47
N ILE A 159 -20.05 0.49 9.48
CA ILE A 159 -20.66 0.99 8.24
C ILE A 159 -22.18 1.08 8.38
#